data_AF-A0A970QAT9-F1
#
_entry.id   AF-A0A970QAT9-F1
#
_cell.length_a   1.000
_cell.length_b   1.000
_cell.length_c   1.000
_cell.angle_alpha   90.00
_cell.angle_beta   90.00
_cell.angle_gamma   90.00
#
_symmetry.space_group_name_H-M   'P 1'
#
loop_
_entity.id
_entity.type
_entity.pdbx_description
1 polymer ?
#
loop_
_entity_poly.entity_id
_entity_poly.type
_entity_poly.pdbx_seq_one_letter_code
_entity_poly.pdbx_strand_id
1 'polypeptide(L)' 'MADRPVVLLGVTGGIAAYKAAELLRGLQKAGMDVRVIMTSAATQFVAPMTFETLSGAPVRLDHVSELR' A
#
# COMPACT_ATOMS: atom_id res chain seq x y z
N MET A 1 9.49 23.76 6.25
CA MET A 1 8.61 22.61 5.98
C MET A 1 9.27 21.42 6.65
N ALA A 2 8.71 20.92 7.76
CA ALA A 2 9.31 19.77 8.44
C ALA A 2 9.25 18.57 7.51
N ASP A 3 10.35 17.84 7.38
CA ASP A 3 10.41 16.64 6.56
C ASP A 3 9.45 15.59 7.14
N ARG A 4 8.48 15.14 6.34
CA ARG A 4 7.50 14.14 6.78
C ARG A 4 8.08 12.76 6.51
N PRO A 5 8.21 11.87 7.52
CA PRO A 5 8.71 10.52 7.29
C PRO A 5 7.88 9.81 6.23
N VAL A 6 8.56 9.19 5.27
CA VAL A 6 7.93 8.40 4.20
C VAL A 6 8.00 6.92 4.57
N VAL A 7 6.85 6.25 4.55
CA VAL A 7 6.72 4.82 4.81
C VAL A 7 6.34 4.09 3.53
N LEU A 8 7.11 3.07 3.15
CA LEU A 8 6.72 2.12 2.12
C LEU A 8 5.93 0.97 2.77
N LEU A 9 4.65 0.85 2.41
CA LEU A 9 3.77 -0.21 2.87
C LEU A 9 3.64 -1.29 1.77
N GLY A 10 4.23 -2.45 2.02
CA GLY A 10 4.07 -3.64 1.18
C GLY A 10 2.88 -4.49 1.62
N VAL A 11 1.99 -4.83 0.69
CA VAL A 11 0.80 -5.66 0.94
C VAL A 11 0.87 -6.95 0.12
N THR A 12 0.88 -8.11 0.80
CA THR A 12 0.97 -9.44 0.19
C THR A 12 -0.33 -10.25 0.33
N GLY A 13 -0.44 -11.37 -0.37
CA GLY A 13 -1.65 -12.22 -0.45
C GLY A 13 -1.93 -13.05 0.80
N GLY A 14 -2.30 -12.40 1.90
CA GLY A 14 -2.82 -13.06 3.10
C GLY A 14 -4.24 -12.59 3.42
N ILE A 15 -4.99 -13.39 4.20
CA ILE A 15 -6.36 -13.05 4.61
C ILE A 15 -6.45 -11.68 5.31
N ALA A 16 -5.36 -11.23 5.94
CA ALA A 16 -5.27 -9.94 6.61
C ALA A 16 -4.98 -8.74 5.68
N ALA A 17 -4.83 -8.94 4.36
CA ALA A 17 -4.45 -7.88 3.43
C ALA A 17 -5.41 -6.66 3.47
N TYR A 18 -6.71 -6.89 3.66
CA TYR A 18 -7.69 -5.80 3.79
C TYR A 18 -7.44 -4.89 4.99
N LYS A 19 -6.86 -5.42 6.09
CA LYS A 19 -6.54 -4.64 7.30
C LYS A 19 -5.39 -3.66 7.09
N ALA A 20 -4.60 -3.81 6.03
CA ALA A 20 -3.55 -2.86 5.70
C ALA A 20 -4.13 -1.45 5.43
N ALA A 21 -5.41 -1.32 5.06
CA ALA A 21 -6.09 -0.03 4.95
C ALA A 21 -6.18 0.71 6.31
N GLU A 22 -6.42 -0.02 7.40
CA GLU A 22 -6.44 0.56 8.75
C GLU A 22 -5.04 0.97 9.21
N LEU A 23 -4.03 0.14 8.91
CA LEU A 23 -2.63 0.46 9.17
C LEU A 23 -2.20 1.75 8.46
N LEU A 24 -2.53 1.90 7.17
CA LEU A 24 -2.25 3.11 6.40
C LEU A 24 -2.87 4.34 7.07
N ARG A 25 -4.15 4.28 7.46
CA ARG A 25 -4.81 5.39 8.16
C ARG A 25 -4.13 5.71 9.50
N GLY A 26 -3.65 4.71 10.22
CA GLY A 26 -2.86 4.89 11.44
C GLY A 26 -1.56 5.66 11.19
N LEU A 27 -0.82 5.28 10.14
CA LEU A 27 0.43 5.96 9.75
C LEU A 27 0.18 7.41 9.32
N GLN A 28 -0.90 7.68 8.58
CA GLN A 28 -1.30 9.04 8.21
C GLN A 28 -1.64 9.90 9.43
N LYS A 29 -2.37 9.34 10.40
CA LYS A 29 -2.67 10.03 11.68
C LYS A 29 -1.40 10.34 12.47
N ALA A 30 -0.35 9.54 12.33
CA ALA A 30 0.97 9.78 12.89
C ALA A 30 1.80 10.82 12.10
N GLY A 31 1.25 11.42 11.04
CA GLY A 31 1.90 12.47 10.26
C GLY A 31 2.84 11.95 9.16
N MET A 32 2.78 10.66 8.83
CA MET A 32 3.64 10.03 7.82
C MET A 32 3.00 10.06 6.43
N ASP A 33 3.83 10.21 5.40
CA ASP A 33 3.43 9.97 4.01
C ASP A 33 3.58 8.48 3.69
N VAL A 34 2.56 7.87 3.08
CA VAL A 34 2.55 6.42 2.84
C VAL A 34 2.56 6.16 1.34
N ARG A 35 3.49 5.31 0.89
CA ARG A 35 3.57 4.78 -0.47
C ARG A 35 3.26 3.29 -0.44
N VAL A 36 2.43 2.81 -1.34
CA VAL A 36 1.93 1.42 -1.29
C VAL A 36 2.43 0.62 -2.49
N ILE A 37 2.93 -0.58 -2.22
CA ILE A 37 3.19 -1.62 -3.22
C ILE A 37 2.38 -2.87 -2.86
N MET A 38 1.75 -3.49 -3.86
CA MET A 38 0.90 -4.65 -3.66
C MET A 38 1.35 -5.82 -4.53
N THR A 39 1.21 -7.03 -3.98
CA THR A 39 1.31 -8.25 -4.80
C THR A 39 0.04 -8.49 -5.60
N SER A 40 0.14 -9.21 -6.71
CA SER A 40 -0.99 -9.69 -7.50
C SER A 40 -1.94 -10.57 -6.67
N ALA A 41 -1.41 -11.33 -5.70
CA ALA A 41 -2.22 -12.11 -4.77
C ALA A 41 -2.98 -11.22 -3.76
N ALA A 42 -2.39 -10.09 -3.33
CA ALA A 42 -3.06 -9.14 -2.43
C ALA A 42 -4.29 -8.49 -3.08
N THR A 43 -4.26 -8.27 -4.41
CA THR A 43 -5.37 -7.64 -5.13
C THR A 43 -6.65 -8.48 -5.12
N GLN A 44 -6.54 -9.78 -4.83
CA GLN A 44 -7.69 -10.69 -4.67
C GLN A 44 -8.45 -10.46 -3.36
N PHE A 45 -7.81 -9.83 -2.37
CA PHE A 45 -8.41 -9.54 -1.06
C PHE A 45 -8.86 -8.07 -0.94
N VAL A 46 -8.14 -7.15 -1.56
CA VAL A 46 -8.42 -5.71 -1.52
C VAL A 46 -7.91 -5.05 -2.79
N ALA A 47 -8.73 -4.20 -3.42
CA ALA A 47 -8.37 -3.57 -4.68
C ALA A 47 -7.30 -2.47 -4.50
N PRO A 48 -6.38 -2.27 -5.48
CA PRO A 48 -5.42 -1.16 -5.44
C PRO A 48 -6.07 0.21 -5.26
N MET A 49 -7.23 0.44 -5.87
CA MET A 49 -8.01 1.69 -5.77
C MET A 49 -8.26 2.11 -4.31
N THR A 50 -8.43 1.16 -3.39
CA THR A 50 -8.57 1.45 -1.96
C THR A 50 -7.34 2.19 -1.43
N PHE A 51 -6.14 1.68 -1.72
CA PHE A 51 -4.90 2.28 -1.26
C PHE A 51 -4.54 3.55 -2.02
N GLU A 52 -4.88 3.67 -3.31
CA GLU A 52 -4.71 4.90 -4.07
C GLU A 52 -5.54 6.04 -3.46
N THR A 53 -6.81 5.75 -3.17
CA THR A 53 -7.72 6.71 -2.53
C THR A 53 -7.24 7.11 -1.15
N LEU A 54 -6.73 6.16 -0.36
CA LEU A 54 -6.28 6.43 1.00
C LEU A 54 -4.95 7.17 1.04
N SER A 55 -3.95 6.72 0.29
CA SER A 55 -2.61 7.31 0.28
C SER A 55 -2.53 8.62 -0.50
N GLY A 56 -3.47 8.87 -1.42
CA GLY A 56 -3.39 9.99 -2.37
C GLY A 56 -2.25 9.83 -3.38
N ALA A 57 -1.73 8.61 -3.55
CA ALA A 57 -0.62 8.30 -4.43
C ALA A 57 -0.88 7.01 -5.22
N PRO A 58 -0.29 6.85 -6.42
CA PRO A 58 -0.43 5.62 -7.20
C PRO A 58 0.09 4.41 -6.43
N VAL A 59 -0.60 3.28 -6.57
CA VAL A 59 -0.13 1.99 -6.05
C VAL A 59 0.72 1.29 -7.11
N ARG A 60 1.86 0.73 -6.71
CA ARG A 60 2.66 -0.13 -7.58
C ARG A 60 2.26 -1.59 -7.40
N LEU A 61 2.15 -2.33 -8.49
CA LEU A 61 1.97 -3.78 -8.45
C LEU A 61 3.32 -4.47 -8.63
N ASP A 62 3.47 -5.66 -8.04
CA ASP A 62 4.60 -6.55 -8.28
C ASP A 62 4.53 -7.13 -9.70
N HIS A 63 4.87 -6.32 -10.69
CA HIS A 63 5.17 -6.84 -12.01
C HIS A 63 6.47 -7.64 -11.92
N VAL A 64 6.35 -8.93 -11.60
CA VAL A 64 7.40 -9.90 -11.90
C VAL A 64 7.38 -10.00 -13.42
N SER A 65 8.19 -9.18 -14.09
CA SER A 65 8.58 -9.48 -15.46
C SER A 65 9.16 -10.89 -15.39
N GLU A 66 8.51 -11.87 -16.04
CA GLU A 66 9.15 -13.15 -16.30
C GLU A 66 10.48 -12.82 -16.97
N LEU A 67 11.58 -12.94 -16.21
CA LEU A 67 12.92 -13.01 -16.77
C LEU A 67 12.94 -14.27 -17.63
N ARG A 68 12.57 -14.09 -18.90
CA ARG A 68 12.89 -14.98 -20.01
C ARG A 68 14.15 -14.47 -20.69
#